data_AF-A0A2J7ZVC1-F1
#
_entry.id   AF-A0A2J7ZVC1-F1
#
_cell.length_a   1.000
_cell.length_b   1.000
_cell.length_c   1.000
_cell.angle_alpha   90.00
_cell.angle_beta   90.00
_cell.angle_gamma   90.00
#
_symmetry.space_group_name_H-M   'P 1'
#
loop_
_entity.id
_entity.type
_entity.pdbx_description
1 polymer ?
#
loop_
_entity_poly.entity_id
_entity_poly.type
_entity_poly.pdbx_seq_one_letter_code
_entity_poly.pdbx_strand_id
1 'polypeptide(L)'
;MALMVWLRERGCPWNEFAFAVSALFGTEEQLEWLAEQGCPMGDDGEPYAWAATAGDLGNLRCLRRLGCPWSSGGSTFTSSLNRLNYGLEDNVRRALCWLLDQGCPVDWDQAEAAAEGQENEGLLEWLRTQRQRRAGVPGLSLLPLLEPCRSTFARA
;
A
#
# COMPACT_ATOMS: atom_id res chain seq x y z
N MET A 1 18.56 -1.89 -13.66
CA MET A 1 18.10 -1.51 -15.01
C MET A 1 18.59 -2.42 -16.15
N ALA A 2 19.90 -2.66 -16.32
CA ALA A 2 20.43 -3.36 -17.51
C ALA A 2 19.77 -4.71 -17.86
N LEU A 3 19.47 -5.56 -16.87
CA LEU A 3 18.80 -6.85 -17.10
C LEU A 3 17.37 -6.69 -17.64
N MET A 4 16.59 -5.74 -17.11
CA MET A 4 15.20 -5.53 -17.55
C MET A 4 15.14 -5.01 -18.98
N VAL A 5 16.05 -4.08 -19.34
CA VAL A 5 16.21 -3.60 -20.72
C VAL A 5 16.55 -4.76 -21.65
N TRP A 6 17.54 -5.57 -21.29
CA TRP A 6 17.99 -6.73 -22.07
C TRP A 6 16.88 -7.77 -22.28
N LEU A 7 16.03 -8.01 -21.27
CA LEU A 7 14.87 -8.91 -21.36
C LEU A 7 13.79 -8.33 -22.28
N ARG A 8 13.54 -7.01 -22.19
CA ARG A 8 12.57 -6.32 -23.03
C ARG A 8 12.96 -6.34 -24.51
N GLU A 9 14.23 -6.12 -24.82
CA GLU A 9 14.77 -6.22 -26.18
C GLU A 9 14.62 -7.61 -26.80
N ARG A 10 14.56 -8.66 -25.97
CA ARG A 10 14.33 -10.05 -26.42
C ARG A 10 12.87 -10.44 -26.52
N GLY A 11 11.96 -9.49 -26.29
CA GLY A 11 10.52 -9.75 -26.32
C GLY A 11 10.07 -10.67 -25.20
N CYS A 12 10.79 -10.72 -24.06
CA CYS A 12 10.30 -11.43 -22.89
C CYS A 12 8.97 -10.81 -22.47
N PRO A 13 7.88 -11.62 -22.39
CA PRO A 13 6.58 -11.09 -22.02
C PRO A 13 6.60 -10.66 -20.56
N TRP A 14 5.81 -9.65 -20.26
CA TRP A 14 5.46 -9.26 -18.90
C TRP A 14 3.95 -9.13 -18.79
N ASN A 15 3.48 -9.15 -17.55
CA ASN A 15 2.11 -8.88 -17.16
C ASN A 15 2.15 -8.00 -15.90
N GLU A 16 0.98 -7.72 -15.35
CA GLU A 16 0.78 -6.86 -14.18
C GLU A 16 1.59 -7.32 -12.96
N PHE A 17 1.81 -8.63 -12.85
CA PHE A 17 2.63 -9.20 -11.80
C PHE A 17 4.09 -8.70 -11.84
N ALA A 18 4.66 -8.45 -13.03
CA ALA A 18 6.01 -7.89 -13.13
C ALA A 18 6.08 -6.47 -12.52
N PHE A 19 5.03 -5.67 -12.72
CA PHE A 19 4.92 -4.33 -12.13
C PHE A 19 4.72 -4.42 -10.61
N ALA A 20 3.83 -5.32 -10.16
CA ALA A 20 3.55 -5.57 -8.75
C ALA A 20 4.80 -6.02 -7.96
N VAL A 21 5.61 -6.94 -8.51
CA VAL A 21 6.87 -7.37 -7.90
C VAL A 21 7.90 -6.24 -7.87
N SER A 22 7.93 -5.38 -8.90
CA SER A 22 8.80 -4.20 -8.88
C SER A 22 8.38 -3.21 -7.79
N ALA A 23 7.10 -3.14 -7.44
CA ALA A 23 6.64 -2.31 -6.33
C ALA A 23 7.09 -2.87 -4.96
N LEU A 24 7.25 -4.20 -4.86
CA LEU A 24 7.71 -4.88 -3.65
C LEU A 24 9.22 -4.74 -3.42
N PHE A 25 10.02 -4.98 -4.46
CA PHE A 25 11.49 -5.15 -4.33
C PHE A 25 12.31 -4.18 -5.18
N GLY A 26 11.67 -3.47 -6.10
CA GLY A 26 12.35 -2.57 -7.03
C GLY A 26 12.48 -1.16 -6.48
N THR A 27 13.13 -0.31 -7.27
CA THR A 27 13.25 1.13 -7.01
C THR A 27 12.19 1.93 -7.78
N GLU A 28 12.03 3.21 -7.43
CA GLU A 28 11.17 4.14 -8.17
C GLU A 28 11.55 4.21 -9.66
N GLU A 29 12.85 4.21 -9.98
CA GLU A 29 13.36 4.21 -11.37
C GLU A 29 12.89 2.97 -12.14
N GLN A 30 12.82 1.80 -11.49
CA GLN A 30 12.33 0.58 -12.13
C GLN A 30 10.84 0.65 -12.42
N LEU A 31 10.04 1.20 -11.49
CA LEU A 31 8.61 1.41 -11.68
C LEU A 31 8.31 2.40 -12.80
N GLU A 32 9.02 3.53 -12.81
CA GLU A 32 8.90 4.56 -13.85
C GLU A 32 9.20 3.96 -15.24
N TRP A 33 10.32 3.25 -15.36
CA TRP A 33 10.69 2.63 -16.61
C TRP A 33 9.67 1.58 -17.06
N LEU A 34 9.18 0.73 -16.16
CA LEU A 34 8.13 -0.24 -16.52
C LEU A 34 6.86 0.45 -17.01
N ALA A 35 6.44 1.54 -16.36
CA ALA A 35 5.30 2.33 -16.79
C ALA A 35 5.51 2.96 -18.17
N GLU A 36 6.69 3.55 -18.41
CA GLU A 36 7.07 4.15 -19.71
C GLU A 36 7.06 3.12 -20.85
N GLN A 37 7.45 1.87 -20.56
CA GLN A 37 7.45 0.79 -21.55
C GLN A 37 6.06 0.16 -21.76
N GLY A 38 5.03 0.64 -21.06
CA GLY A 38 3.67 0.11 -21.15
C GLY A 38 3.49 -1.23 -20.44
N CYS A 39 4.25 -1.51 -19.39
CA CYS A 39 3.94 -2.63 -18.50
C CYS A 39 2.60 -2.38 -17.81
N PRO A 40 1.63 -3.30 -17.89
CA PRO A 40 0.34 -3.12 -17.23
C PRO A 40 0.54 -3.01 -15.71
N MET A 41 -0.20 -2.10 -15.07
CA MET A 41 -0.15 -1.90 -13.61
C MET A 41 -1.17 -2.76 -12.85
N GLY A 42 -2.11 -3.41 -13.58
CA GLY A 42 -3.30 -4.04 -13.00
C GLY A 42 -4.39 -3.03 -12.64
N ASP A 43 -5.55 -3.52 -12.19
CA ASP A 43 -6.73 -2.74 -11.77
C ASP A 43 -7.24 -3.11 -10.35
N ASP A 44 -6.61 -4.09 -9.70
CA ASP A 44 -6.92 -4.57 -8.36
C ASP A 44 -6.09 -3.86 -7.25
N GLY A 45 -5.17 -2.99 -7.66
CA GLY A 45 -4.27 -2.26 -6.77
C GLY A 45 -3.20 -3.14 -6.11
N GLU A 46 -2.87 -4.30 -6.69
CA GLU A 46 -1.81 -5.18 -6.19
C GLU A 46 -0.46 -4.46 -5.96
N PRO A 47 0.00 -3.55 -6.85
CA PRO A 47 1.27 -2.85 -6.63
C PRO A 47 1.31 -2.05 -5.32
N TYR A 48 0.20 -1.40 -4.94
CA TYR A 48 0.10 -0.70 -3.66
C TYR A 48 0.13 -1.66 -2.48
N ALA A 49 -0.54 -2.80 -2.60
CA ALA A 49 -0.57 -3.80 -1.53
C ALA A 49 0.85 -4.29 -1.21
N TRP A 50 1.63 -4.61 -2.24
CA TRP A 50 3.02 -5.04 -2.09
C TRP A 50 3.93 -3.95 -1.52
N ALA A 51 3.88 -2.73 -2.07
CA ALA A 51 4.70 -1.63 -1.57
C ALA A 51 4.35 -1.28 -0.11
N ALA A 52 3.07 -1.38 0.27
CA ALA A 52 2.62 -1.15 1.64
C ALA A 52 3.11 -2.25 2.60
N THR A 53 3.07 -3.52 2.19
CA THR A 53 3.63 -4.64 2.97
C THR A 53 5.14 -4.51 3.15
N ALA A 54 5.88 -3.97 2.17
CA ALA A 54 7.30 -3.63 2.33
C ALA A 54 7.56 -2.41 3.23
N GLY A 55 6.51 -1.62 3.53
CA GLY A 55 6.66 -0.35 4.23
C GLY A 55 7.38 0.72 3.39
N ASP A 56 7.39 0.59 2.06
CA ASP A 56 8.13 1.46 1.15
C ASP A 56 7.29 2.67 0.71
N LEU A 57 7.43 3.77 1.46
CA LEU A 57 6.78 5.04 1.13
C LEU A 57 7.26 5.67 -0.18
N GLY A 58 8.49 5.37 -0.64
CA GLY A 58 9.03 5.87 -1.90
C GLY A 58 8.27 5.27 -3.08
N ASN A 59 8.21 3.94 -3.13
CA ASN A 59 7.45 3.23 -4.16
C ASN A 59 5.96 3.57 -4.09
N LEU A 60 5.35 3.69 -2.91
CA LEU A 60 3.95 4.13 -2.79
C LEU A 60 3.68 5.51 -3.42
N ARG A 61 4.57 6.48 -3.21
CA ARG A 61 4.46 7.80 -3.83
C ARG A 61 4.68 7.73 -5.33
N CYS A 62 5.63 6.92 -5.78
CA CYS A 62 5.89 6.69 -7.20
C CYS A 62 4.64 6.10 -7.90
N LEU A 63 4.06 5.03 -7.34
CA LEU A 63 2.81 4.43 -7.84
C LEU A 63 1.69 5.47 -7.99
N ARG A 64 1.53 6.35 -7.01
CA ARG A 64 0.53 7.41 -7.05
C ARG A 64 0.81 8.45 -8.14
N ARG A 65 2.06 8.86 -8.32
CA ARG A 65 2.48 9.77 -9.39
C ARG A 65 2.29 9.17 -10.78
N LEU A 66 2.52 7.86 -10.93
CA LEU A 66 2.33 7.11 -12.16
C LEU A 66 0.86 6.85 -12.50
N GLY A 67 -0.07 7.19 -11.60
CA GLY A 67 -1.50 6.97 -11.81
C GLY A 67 -1.91 5.50 -11.67
N CYS A 68 -1.10 4.68 -10.97
CA CYS A 68 -1.47 3.30 -10.66
C CYS A 68 -2.84 3.28 -9.94
N PRO A 69 -3.80 2.47 -10.38
CA PRO A 69 -5.12 2.40 -9.77
C PRO A 69 -5.10 1.63 -8.44
N TRP A 70 -6.09 1.94 -7.61
CA TRP A 70 -6.50 1.15 -6.46
C TRP A 70 -7.72 0.33 -6.89
N SER A 71 -8.05 -0.74 -6.18
CA SER A 71 -9.35 -1.38 -6.38
C SER A 71 -10.47 -0.50 -5.83
N SER A 72 -11.59 -0.47 -6.57
CA SER A 72 -12.77 0.30 -6.18
C SER A 72 -13.49 -0.24 -4.94
N GLY A 73 -13.32 -1.53 -4.64
CA GLY A 73 -13.97 -2.22 -3.52
C GLY A 73 -13.18 -2.19 -2.20
N GLY A 74 -12.04 -1.49 -2.15
CA GLY A 74 -11.18 -1.44 -0.98
C GLY A 74 -10.36 -2.71 -0.72
N SER A 75 -10.39 -3.66 -1.66
CA SER A 75 -9.57 -4.88 -1.59
C SER A 75 -8.08 -4.59 -1.58
N THR A 76 -7.60 -3.45 -2.12
CA THR A 76 -6.19 -3.05 -2.06
C THR A 76 -5.70 -2.95 -0.62
N PHE A 77 -6.47 -2.31 0.27
CA PHE A 77 -6.07 -2.15 1.66
C PHE A 77 -6.07 -3.49 2.40
N THR A 78 -7.16 -4.26 2.29
CA THR A 78 -7.28 -5.60 2.90
C THR A 78 -6.20 -6.56 2.37
N SER A 79 -5.86 -6.45 1.09
CA SER A 79 -4.76 -7.18 0.45
C SER A 79 -3.40 -6.91 1.08
N SER A 80 -3.10 -5.66 1.44
CA SER A 80 -1.88 -5.31 2.19
C SER A 80 -1.84 -6.01 3.54
N LEU A 81 -2.99 -6.07 4.23
CA LEU A 81 -3.11 -6.68 5.56
C LEU A 81 -2.93 -8.19 5.53
N ASN A 82 -3.51 -8.88 4.54
CA ASN A 82 -3.40 -10.33 4.38
C ASN A 82 -1.97 -10.81 4.12
N ARG A 83 -1.07 -9.90 3.74
CA ARG A 83 0.35 -10.19 3.47
C ARG A 83 1.26 -9.94 4.68
N LEU A 84 0.72 -9.49 5.82
CA LEU A 84 1.49 -9.19 7.03
C LEU A 84 1.80 -10.46 7.83
N ASN A 85 2.88 -11.15 7.49
CA ASN A 85 3.28 -12.36 8.20
C ASN A 85 3.86 -12.12 9.61
N TYR A 86 4.39 -10.93 9.90
CA TYR A 86 5.14 -10.66 11.13
C TYR A 86 4.75 -9.30 11.74
N GLY A 87 3.54 -9.20 12.30
CA GLY A 87 3.12 -8.05 13.08
C GLY A 87 3.10 -6.73 12.30
N LEU A 88 2.90 -5.62 13.02
CA LEU A 88 2.76 -4.28 12.44
C LEU A 88 3.99 -3.43 12.78
N GLU A 89 5.06 -3.62 12.00
CA GLU A 89 6.26 -2.78 12.06
C GLU A 89 5.94 -1.30 11.77
N ASP A 90 6.79 -0.38 12.25
CA ASP A 90 6.52 1.06 12.16
C ASP A 90 6.47 1.57 10.71
N ASN A 91 7.39 1.12 9.85
CA ASN A 91 7.39 1.41 8.41
C ASN A 91 6.08 0.95 7.75
N VAL A 92 5.63 -0.27 8.03
CA VAL A 92 4.37 -0.81 7.50
C VAL A 92 3.19 0.01 8.02
N ARG A 93 3.15 0.35 9.31
CA ARG A 93 2.11 1.21 9.88
C ARG A 93 2.05 2.57 9.18
N ARG A 94 3.20 3.17 8.91
CA ARG A 94 3.31 4.45 8.21
C ARG A 94 2.84 4.34 6.76
N ALA A 95 3.18 3.24 6.08
CA ALA A 95 2.70 2.95 4.74
C ALA A 95 1.18 2.78 4.70
N LEU A 96 0.59 2.02 5.63
CA LEU A 96 -0.86 1.86 5.74
C LEU A 96 -1.56 3.19 6.09
N CYS A 97 -1.02 3.98 7.04
CA CYS A 97 -1.56 5.33 7.31
C CYS A 97 -1.53 6.20 6.04
N TRP A 98 -0.43 6.14 5.29
CA TRP A 98 -0.32 6.88 4.03
C TRP A 98 -1.38 6.44 3.01
N LEU A 99 -1.66 5.14 2.88
CA LEU A 99 -2.73 4.67 1.98
C LEU A 99 -4.08 5.31 2.35
N LEU A 100 -4.42 5.29 3.63
CA LEU A 100 -5.65 5.87 4.15
C LEU A 100 -5.71 7.39 3.92
N ASP A 101 -4.59 8.09 4.05
CA ASP A 101 -4.50 9.55 3.84
C ASP A 101 -4.64 9.94 2.37
N GLN A 102 -4.23 9.06 1.44
CA GLN A 102 -4.44 9.27 0.00
C GLN A 102 -5.87 8.94 -0.46
N GLY A 103 -6.74 8.49 0.44
CA GLY A 103 -8.13 8.15 0.13
C GLY A 103 -8.29 6.75 -0.48
N CYS A 104 -7.41 5.81 -0.15
CA CYS A 104 -7.64 4.39 -0.43
C CYS A 104 -9.03 3.98 0.05
N PRO A 105 -9.89 3.41 -0.81
CA PRO A 105 -11.13 2.80 -0.34
C PRO A 105 -10.81 1.68 0.66
N VAL A 106 -11.61 1.57 1.72
CA VAL A 106 -11.44 0.53 2.73
C VAL A 106 -12.81 -0.05 3.07
N ASP A 107 -12.91 -1.37 2.93
CA ASP A 107 -13.95 -2.16 3.58
C ASP A 107 -13.44 -2.51 4.98
N TRP A 108 -13.89 -1.74 5.98
CA TRP A 108 -13.42 -1.89 7.36
C TRP A 108 -13.82 -3.22 7.97
N ASP A 109 -14.98 -3.76 7.58
CA ASP A 109 -15.45 -5.03 8.12
C ASP A 109 -14.59 -6.19 7.58
N GLN A 110 -14.22 -6.16 6.30
CA GLN A 110 -13.26 -7.11 5.75
C GLN A 110 -11.84 -6.93 6.30
N ALA A 111 -11.40 -5.70 6.53
CA ALA A 111 -10.08 -5.43 7.11
C ALA A 111 -9.96 -5.96 8.55
N GLU A 112 -10.99 -5.76 9.37
CA GLU A 112 -11.05 -6.30 10.74
C GLU A 112 -11.11 -7.83 10.73
N ALA A 113 -11.94 -8.44 9.87
CA ALA A 113 -12.00 -9.89 9.73
C ALA A 113 -10.66 -10.51 9.28
N ALA A 114 -9.91 -9.82 8.41
CA ALA A 114 -8.58 -10.23 7.99
C ALA A 114 -7.56 -10.23 9.15
N ALA A 115 -7.64 -9.24 10.05
CA ALA A 115 -6.78 -9.19 11.24
C ALA A 115 -7.16 -10.26 12.27
N GLU A 116 -8.46 -10.52 12.44
CA GLU A 116 -8.99 -11.58 13.31
C GLU A 116 -8.55 -12.97 12.83
N GLY A 117 -8.66 -13.26 11.53
CA GLY A 117 -8.22 -14.53 10.95
C GLY A 117 -6.71 -14.79 11.04
N GLN A 118 -5.91 -13.74 11.21
CA GLN A 118 -4.47 -13.81 11.43
C GLN A 118 -4.09 -13.87 12.93
N GLU A 119 -5.08 -13.83 13.83
CA GLU A 119 -4.89 -13.74 15.29
C GLU A 119 -3.99 -12.55 15.69
N ASN A 120 -4.02 -11.47 14.89
CA ASN A 120 -3.15 -10.31 15.08
C ASN A 120 -3.89 -9.22 15.87
N GLU A 121 -3.95 -9.39 17.20
CA GLU A 121 -4.64 -8.47 18.10
C GLU A 121 -4.16 -7.01 17.97
N GLY A 122 -2.84 -6.81 17.79
CA GLY A 122 -2.26 -5.49 17.62
C GLY A 122 -2.71 -4.80 16.33
N LEU A 123 -2.86 -5.55 15.23
CA LEU A 123 -3.42 -5.03 13.98
C LEU A 123 -4.90 -4.71 14.14
N LEU A 124 -5.67 -5.60 14.79
CA LEU A 124 -7.10 -5.40 15.02
C LEU A 124 -7.39 -4.15 15.87
N GLU A 125 -6.66 -3.96 16.97
CA GLU A 125 -6.77 -2.76 17.81
C GLU A 125 -6.41 -1.50 17.03
N TRP A 126 -5.36 -1.56 16.22
CA TRP A 126 -4.97 -0.45 15.36
C TRP A 126 -6.05 -0.11 14.32
N LEU A 127 -6.66 -1.10 13.66
CA LEU A 127 -7.73 -0.91 12.68
C LEU A 127 -8.95 -0.24 13.30
N ARG A 128 -9.42 -0.74 14.45
CA ARG A 128 -10.56 -0.15 15.18
C ARG A 128 -10.29 1.30 15.58
N THR A 129 -9.07 1.58 16.01
CA THR A 129 -8.63 2.96 16.31
C THR A 129 -8.69 3.86 15.08
N GLN A 130 -8.20 3.40 13.92
CA GLN A 130 -8.24 4.18 12.67
C GLN A 130 -9.68 4.42 12.19
N ARG A 131 -10.55 3.39 12.26
CA ARG A 131 -11.96 3.48 11.91
C ARG A 131 -12.68 4.55 12.73
N GLN A 132 -12.50 4.54 14.05
CA GLN A 132 -13.11 5.53 14.95
C GLN A 132 -12.61 6.95 14.66
N ARG A 133 -11.30 7.13 14.49
CA ARG A 133 -10.71 8.45 14.17
C ARG A 133 -11.28 9.04 12.88
N ARG A 134 -11.54 8.20 11.88
CA ARG A 134 -12.05 8.62 10.57
C ARG A 134 -13.58 8.74 10.53
N ALA A 135 -14.30 8.03 11.40
CA ALA A 135 -15.74 8.22 11.59
C ALA A 135 -16.09 9.50 12.39
N GLY A 136 -15.19 9.93 13.29
CA GLY A 136 -15.40 11.07 14.19
C GLY A 136 -15.18 12.47 13.58
N VAL A 137 -14.85 12.59 12.29
CA VAL A 137 -14.67 13.89 11.62
C VAL A 137 -15.74 14.09 10.55
N PRO A 138 -16.93 14.63 10.89
CA PRO A 138 -17.86 15.11 9.90
C PRO A 138 -17.42 16.52 9.44
N GLY A 139 -16.88 16.63 8.22
CA GLY A 139 -16.85 17.91 7.50
C GLY A 139 -15.54 18.70 7.43
N LEU A 140 -14.38 18.06 7.27
CA LEU A 140 -13.18 18.79 6.80
C LEU A 140 -12.68 18.22 5.47
N SER A 141 -12.84 19.06 4.45
CA SER A 141 -12.11 19.00 3.19
C SER A 141 -10.61 18.85 3.43
N LEU A 142 -10.01 17.88 2.74
CA LEU A 142 -8.61 17.78 2.30
C LEU A 142 -7.73 19.01 2.66
N LEU A 143 -7.16 19.03 3.86
CA LEU A 143 -5.94 19.75 4.20
C LEU A 143 -5.09 18.82 5.09
N PRO A 144 -3.76 18.85 4.94
CA PRO A 144 -2.92 17.73 5.34
C PRO A 144 -2.83 17.67 6.85
N LEU A 145 -3.45 16.65 7.45
CA LEU A 145 -3.11 16.20 8.79
C LEU A 145 -1.71 15.60 8.74
N LEU A 146 -0.71 16.47 8.66
CA LEU A 146 0.73 16.19 8.78
C LEU A 146 1.11 15.89 10.24
N GLU A 147 0.30 15.09 10.92
CA GLU A 147 0.72 14.38 12.13
C GLU A 147 0.73 12.90 11.76
N PRO A 148 1.84 12.40 11.17
CA PRO A 148 1.96 10.98 10.84
C PRO A 148 1.74 10.20 12.12
N CYS A 149 0.71 9.33 12.15
CA CYS A 149 0.40 8.33 13.16
C CYS A 149 1.50 8.18 14.22
N ARG A 150 1.58 9.13 15.18
CA ARG A 150 2.69 9.15 16.16
C ARG A 150 2.48 7.94 17.06
N SER A 151 3.47 7.05 17.03
CA SER A 151 3.68 6.00 18.02
C SER A 151 3.47 6.57 19.41
N THR A 152 2.41 6.13 20.10
CA THR A 152 2.28 6.30 21.55
C THR A 152 3.26 5.34 22.23
N PHE A 153 4.55 5.66 22.17
CA PHE A 153 5.55 5.16 23.10
C PHE A 153 6.42 6.32 23.56
N ALA A 154 5.89 7.05 24.54
CA ALA A 154 6.68 7.89 25.42
C ALA A 154 6.42 7.43 26.86
N ARG A 155 7.15 6.39 27.28
CA ARG A 155 7.44 6.10 28.70
C ARG A 155 8.82 5.43 28.80
N ALA A 156 9.82 6.23 29.14
CA ALA A 156 10.78 5.99 30.22
C ALA A 156 11.51 7.31 30.48
#